data_AF-A0A3R9FGQ9-F1
#
_entry.id   AF-A0A3R9FGQ9-F1
#
_cell.length_a   1.000
_cell.length_b   1.000
_cell.length_c   1.000
_cell.angle_alpha   90.00
_cell.angle_beta   90.00
_cell.angle_gamma   90.00
#
_symmetry.space_group_name_H-M   'P 1'
#
loop_
_entity.id
_entity.type
_entity.pdbx_description
1 polymer ?
#
loop_
_entity_poly.entity_id
_entity_poly.type
_entity_poly.pdbx_seq_one_letter_code
_entity_poly.pdbx_strand_id
1 'polypeptide(L)'
;MQLITIAKALHDLSLAMGYECPVTVPEWVKFSHQKFDKRINNSEFRELVREQLDSLNDITYWLPDGHYKLVHKEHFERWLALNPTDKRKYVKTVHDCDDFESILSGDVNEWDSDLAFGGVWVVYKNSDGDWCGHAVNFFIDMEYNIWFVEPQTDDIFRPPSGWKVTKMRLG
;
A
#
# COMPACT_ATOMS: atom_id res chain seq x y z
N MET A 1 -3.75 -17.68 -3.65
CA MET A 1 -4.93 -18.04 -2.83
C MET A 1 -4.96 -19.51 -2.34
N GLN A 2 -4.82 -20.54 -3.19
CA GLN A 2 -4.98 -21.95 -2.74
C GLN A 2 -3.96 -22.46 -1.69
N LEU A 3 -2.69 -22.06 -1.78
CA LEU A 3 -1.65 -22.51 -0.84
C LEU A 3 -1.84 -21.96 0.60
N ILE A 4 -2.43 -20.78 0.74
CA ILE A 4 -2.69 -20.13 2.03
C ILE A 4 -3.78 -20.87 2.80
N THR A 5 -4.87 -21.18 2.10
CA THR A 5 -5.98 -21.96 2.64
C THR A 5 -5.51 -23.34 3.09
N ILE A 6 -4.62 -23.97 2.33
CA ILE A 6 -4.04 -25.29 2.67
C ILE A 6 -3.12 -25.18 3.89
N ALA A 7 -2.20 -24.22 3.94
CA ALA A 7 -1.28 -24.05 5.07
C ALA A 7 -2.01 -23.76 6.39
N LYS A 8 -3.04 -22.91 6.36
CA LYS A 8 -3.87 -22.62 7.53
C LYS A 8 -4.71 -23.82 7.95
N ALA A 9 -5.35 -24.52 7.00
CA ALA A 9 -6.13 -25.71 7.29
C ALA A 9 -5.29 -26.84 7.90
N LEU A 10 -4.05 -27.02 7.43
CA LEU A 10 -3.12 -28.00 7.97
C LEU A 10 -2.67 -27.66 9.41
N HIS A 11 -2.42 -26.38 9.69
CA HIS A 11 -2.08 -25.94 11.04
C HIS A 11 -3.25 -26.11 12.01
N ASP A 12 -4.45 -25.68 11.64
CA ASP A 12 -5.64 -25.77 12.48
C ASP A 12 -6.02 -27.24 12.75
N LEU A 13 -5.86 -28.12 11.76
CA LEU A 13 -6.04 -29.57 11.91
C LEU A 13 -4.99 -30.19 12.84
N SER A 14 -3.71 -29.80 12.72
CA SER A 14 -2.65 -30.29 13.60
C SER A 14 -2.89 -29.93 15.07
N LEU A 15 -3.32 -28.69 15.34
CA LEU A 15 -3.68 -28.24 16.69
C LEU A 15 -4.89 -29.00 17.24
N ALA A 16 -5.93 -29.19 16.43
CA ALA A 16 -7.13 -29.94 16.83
C ALA A 16 -6.83 -31.41 17.16
N MET A 17 -5.80 -31.98 16.54
CA MET A 17 -5.36 -33.35 16.74
C MET A 17 -4.28 -33.52 17.83
N GLY A 18 -3.83 -32.43 18.46
CA GLY A 18 -2.82 -32.47 19.53
C GLY A 18 -1.39 -32.76 19.07
N TYR A 19 -1.10 -32.58 17.78
CA TYR A 19 0.24 -32.75 17.22
C TYR A 19 0.97 -31.40 17.15
N GLU A 20 2.28 -31.42 17.41
CA GLU A 20 3.16 -30.32 17.02
C GLU A 20 3.13 -30.20 15.48
N CYS A 21 2.66 -29.05 14.98
CA CYS A 21 2.61 -28.80 13.55
C CYS A 21 4.03 -28.56 13.03
N PRO A 22 4.59 -29.44 12.17
CA PRO A 22 5.95 -29.27 11.65
C PRO A 22 6.03 -28.12 10.63
N VAL A 23 4.87 -27.66 10.13
CA VAL A 23 4.77 -26.50 9.24
C VAL A 23 4.65 -25.26 10.11
N THR A 24 5.71 -24.44 10.14
CA THR A 24 5.59 -23.06 10.60
C THR A 24 4.61 -22.36 9.68
N VAL A 25 3.42 -22.03 10.19
CA VAL A 25 2.52 -21.11 9.49
C VAL A 25 3.34 -19.86 9.20
N PRO A 26 3.54 -19.48 7.93
CA PRO A 26 4.28 -18.28 7.60
C PRO A 26 3.67 -17.13 8.38
N GLU A 27 4.51 -16.31 9.03
CA GLU A 27 4.05 -15.33 10.01
C GLU A 27 2.91 -14.48 9.45
N TRP A 28 2.99 -14.08 8.18
CA TRP A 28 1.99 -13.32 7.43
C TRP A 28 0.56 -13.92 7.42
N VAL A 29 0.40 -15.25 7.53
CA VAL A 29 -0.93 -15.91 7.61
C VAL A 29 -1.59 -15.71 8.99
N LYS A 30 -0.80 -15.45 10.04
CA LYS A 30 -1.33 -15.15 11.39
C LYS A 30 -1.94 -13.74 11.48
N PHE A 31 -1.62 -12.85 10.54
CA PHE A 31 -2.08 -11.45 10.57
C PHE A 31 -3.41 -11.21 9.86
N SER A 32 -3.96 -12.22 9.16
CA SER A 32 -5.15 -12.07 8.31
C SER A 32 -6.47 -11.80 9.06
N HIS A 33 -6.43 -11.52 10.37
CA HIS A 33 -7.61 -11.33 11.22
C HIS A 33 -7.47 -10.19 12.24
N GLN A 34 -6.42 -9.36 12.17
CA GLN A 34 -6.41 -8.16 13.02
C GLN A 34 -7.49 -7.21 12.53
N LYS A 35 -8.46 -6.93 13.38
CA LYS A 35 -9.54 -6.01 13.05
C LYS A 35 -8.96 -4.61 12.90
N PHE A 36 -8.91 -4.13 11.66
CA PHE A 36 -8.68 -2.72 11.38
C PHE A 36 -9.95 -1.95 11.75
N ASP A 37 -10.05 -1.55 13.01
CA ASP A 37 -11.24 -0.89 13.56
C ASP A 37 -11.35 0.58 13.11
N LYS A 38 -10.23 1.20 12.70
CA LYS A 38 -10.23 2.56 12.17
C LYS A 38 -10.47 2.57 10.68
N ARG A 39 -11.35 3.48 10.27
CA ARG A 39 -11.67 3.75 8.87
C ARG A 39 -11.62 5.26 8.62
N ILE A 40 -11.45 5.61 7.36
CA ILE A 40 -11.51 6.98 6.87
C ILE A 40 -12.52 7.06 5.72
N ASN A 41 -13.36 8.08 5.72
CA ASN A 41 -14.28 8.37 4.61
C ASN A 41 -13.67 9.39 3.62
N ASN A 42 -14.38 9.64 2.52
CA ASN A 42 -13.91 10.52 1.45
C ASN A 42 -13.68 11.99 1.88
N SER A 43 -14.43 12.49 2.86
CA SER A 43 -14.25 13.86 3.39
C SER A 43 -13.00 13.94 4.25
N GLU A 44 -12.87 13.02 5.20
CA GLU A 44 -11.71 12.92 6.11
C GLU A 44 -10.42 12.71 5.31
N PHE A 45 -10.44 11.87 4.26
CA PHE A 45 -9.31 11.68 3.37
C PHE A 45 -8.84 12.99 2.72
N ARG A 46 -9.79 13.80 2.19
CA ARG A 46 -9.47 15.07 1.54
C ARG A 46 -8.96 16.12 2.53
N GLU A 47 -9.47 16.12 3.75
CA GLU A 47 -8.96 16.95 4.84
C GLU A 47 -7.53 16.57 5.17
N LEU A 48 -7.25 15.27 5.31
CA LEU A 48 -5.91 14.77 5.60
C LEU A 48 -4.90 15.11 4.51
N VAL A 49 -5.29 14.94 3.25
CA VAL A 49 -4.48 15.32 2.09
C VAL A 49 -4.18 16.82 2.11
N ARG A 50 -5.17 17.66 2.41
CA ARG A 50 -4.97 19.11 2.52
C ARG A 50 -4.02 19.50 3.66
N GLU A 51 -4.07 18.78 4.77
CA GLU A 51 -3.23 19.06 5.94
C GLU A 51 -1.78 18.60 5.77
N GLN A 52 -1.57 17.45 5.14
CA GLN A 52 -0.26 16.81 5.09
C GLN A 52 0.49 16.99 3.77
N LEU A 53 -0.24 17.26 2.69
CA LEU A 53 0.37 17.47 1.38
C LEU A 53 0.32 18.97 1.08
N ASP A 54 1.50 19.57 0.87
CA ASP A 54 1.66 20.97 0.43
C ASP A 54 1.30 21.13 -1.06
N SER A 55 0.15 20.56 -1.44
CA SER A 55 -0.38 20.54 -2.79
C SER A 55 -1.72 21.27 -2.79
N LEU A 56 -1.73 22.43 -3.44
CA LEU A 56 -2.90 23.28 -3.65
C LEU A 56 -3.99 22.56 -4.49
N ASN A 57 -5.20 23.12 -4.42
CA ASN A 57 -6.55 22.71 -4.87
C ASN A 57 -6.76 21.93 -6.20
N ASP A 58 -5.74 21.55 -6.95
CA ASP A 58 -5.84 20.92 -8.28
C ASP A 58 -5.59 19.40 -8.26
N ILE A 59 -5.77 18.74 -7.13
CA ILE A 59 -5.63 17.28 -7.05
C ILE A 59 -6.89 16.61 -7.63
N THR A 60 -6.69 15.73 -8.60
CA THR A 60 -7.76 14.86 -9.09
C THR A 60 -7.89 13.62 -8.20
N TYR A 61 -9.07 13.39 -7.65
CA TYR A 61 -9.35 12.30 -6.72
C TYR A 61 -10.21 11.21 -7.35
N TRP A 62 -9.78 9.94 -7.24
CA TRP A 62 -10.56 8.76 -7.64
C TRP A 62 -10.79 7.91 -6.39
N LEU A 63 -11.99 8.04 -5.80
CA LEU A 63 -12.37 7.42 -4.52
C LEU A 63 -13.66 6.60 -4.75
N PRO A 64 -13.54 5.37 -5.29
CA PRO A 64 -14.70 4.57 -5.69
C PRO A 64 -15.56 4.15 -4.51
N ASP A 65 -14.96 3.93 -3.34
CA ASP A 65 -15.63 3.49 -2.13
C ASP A 65 -15.95 4.65 -1.19
N GLY A 66 -16.89 4.41 -0.26
CA GLY A 66 -17.29 5.40 0.75
C GLY A 66 -16.36 5.48 1.96
N HIS A 67 -15.65 4.38 2.26
CA HIS A 67 -14.82 4.24 3.46
C HIS A 67 -13.66 3.27 3.19
N TYR A 68 -12.52 3.52 3.82
CA TYR A 68 -11.32 2.71 3.69
C TYR A 68 -10.73 2.39 5.06
N LYS A 69 -10.20 1.20 5.26
CA LYS A 69 -9.52 0.75 6.48
C LYS A 69 -8.13 1.36 6.58
N LEU A 70 -7.74 1.77 7.78
CA LEU A 70 -6.36 2.18 8.06
C LEU A 70 -5.52 0.96 8.44
N VAL A 71 -4.20 1.04 8.26
CA VAL A 71 -3.26 -0.07 8.52
C VAL A 71 -2.17 0.34 9.50
N HIS A 72 -1.71 -0.55 10.37
CA HIS A 72 -0.51 -0.28 11.15
C HIS A 72 0.70 -0.26 10.22
N LYS A 73 1.52 0.79 10.28
CA LYS A 73 2.70 0.93 9.43
C LYS A 73 3.62 -0.29 9.52
N GLU A 74 3.86 -0.80 10.72
CA GLU A 74 4.74 -1.95 10.96
C GLU A 74 4.20 -3.24 10.32
N HIS A 75 2.88 -3.37 10.21
CA HIS A 75 2.27 -4.53 9.55
C HIS A 75 2.37 -4.40 8.03
N PHE A 76 2.15 -3.20 7.50
CA PHE A 76 2.33 -2.92 6.09
C PHE A 76 3.78 -3.16 5.66
N GLU A 77 4.77 -2.67 6.43
CA GLU A 77 6.20 -2.90 6.18
C GLU A 77 6.57 -4.39 6.11
N ARG A 78 6.07 -5.19 7.05
CA ARG A 78 6.33 -6.64 7.06
C ARG A 78 5.71 -7.35 5.87
N TRP A 79 4.51 -6.95 5.48
CA TRP A 79 3.86 -7.50 4.29
C TRP A 79 4.62 -7.09 3.02
N LEU A 80 4.99 -5.82 2.90
CA LEU A 80 5.70 -5.25 1.76
C LEU A 80 7.03 -5.98 1.54
N ALA A 81 7.81 -6.22 2.60
CA ALA A 81 9.08 -6.97 2.52
C ALA A 81 8.96 -8.41 1.96
N LEU A 82 7.75 -8.98 1.94
CA LEU A 82 7.45 -10.30 1.38
C LEU A 82 6.84 -10.21 -0.02
N ASN A 83 6.37 -9.04 -0.42
CA ASN A 83 5.83 -8.80 -1.75
C ASN A 83 6.97 -8.90 -2.80
N PRO A 84 6.73 -9.42 -4.01
CA PRO A 84 7.77 -9.56 -5.04
C PRO A 84 7.80 -8.42 -6.06
N THR A 85 7.08 -7.32 -5.84
CA THR A 85 7.01 -6.19 -6.79
C THR A 85 8.38 -5.54 -7.00
N ASP A 86 9.15 -5.34 -5.94
CA ASP A 86 10.54 -4.86 -5.93
C ASP A 86 11.50 -5.70 -6.81
N LYS A 87 11.21 -6.99 -6.96
CA LYS A 87 12.05 -7.94 -7.73
C LYS A 87 11.82 -7.84 -9.23
N ARG A 88 10.85 -7.04 -9.68
CA ARG A 88 10.55 -6.86 -11.11
C ARG A 88 11.59 -5.95 -11.76
N LYS A 89 11.86 -6.17 -13.04
CA LYS A 89 12.84 -5.39 -13.78
C LYS A 89 12.20 -4.14 -14.37
N TYR A 90 12.67 -2.96 -13.98
CA TYR A 90 12.30 -1.72 -14.63
C TYR A 90 12.68 -1.73 -16.12
N VAL A 91 11.73 -1.39 -17.00
CA VAL A 91 11.94 -1.22 -18.42
C VAL A 91 11.26 0.07 -18.86
N LYS A 92 12.05 1.11 -19.13
CA LYS A 92 11.55 2.42 -19.56
C LYS A 92 10.41 2.29 -20.60
N THR A 93 9.28 2.96 -20.38
CA THR A 93 8.06 3.01 -21.24
C THR A 93 7.26 1.71 -21.41
N VAL A 94 7.76 0.57 -20.93
CA VAL A 94 7.11 -0.75 -21.11
C VAL A 94 6.75 -1.37 -19.76
N HIS A 95 7.56 -1.07 -18.75
CA HIS A 95 7.39 -1.46 -17.37
C HIS A 95 8.01 -0.38 -16.48
N ASP A 96 7.40 0.81 -16.49
CA ASP A 96 7.86 1.95 -15.71
C ASP A 96 6.98 2.22 -14.49
N CYS A 97 7.06 3.42 -13.91
CA CYS A 97 6.66 3.65 -12.53
C CYS A 97 5.16 3.41 -12.29
N ASP A 98 4.31 3.68 -13.27
CA ASP A 98 2.87 3.44 -13.21
C ASP A 98 2.51 1.95 -13.23
N ASP A 99 3.27 1.11 -13.95
CA ASP A 99 3.07 -0.33 -13.92
C ASP A 99 3.42 -0.93 -12.55
N PHE A 100 4.52 -0.49 -11.94
CA PHE A 100 4.88 -0.92 -10.57
C PHE A 100 3.82 -0.46 -9.55
N GLU A 101 3.32 0.77 -9.67
CA GLU A 101 2.23 1.30 -8.84
C GLU A 101 0.98 0.43 -8.94
N SER A 102 0.58 0.08 -10.17
CA SER A 102 -0.63 -0.67 -10.42
C SER A 102 -0.52 -2.12 -9.96
N ILE A 103 0.66 -2.74 -10.10
CA ILE A 103 0.91 -4.09 -9.58
C ILE A 103 0.84 -4.11 -8.06
N LEU A 104 1.51 -3.18 -7.36
CA LEU A 104 1.48 -3.15 -5.91
C LEU A 104 0.05 -2.88 -5.39
N SER A 105 -0.71 -2.00 -6.05
CA SER A 105 -2.14 -1.79 -5.76
C SER A 105 -2.96 -3.07 -5.90
N GLY A 106 -2.74 -3.85 -6.96
CA GLY A 106 -3.39 -5.15 -7.14
C GLY A 106 -3.05 -6.14 -6.01
N ASP A 107 -1.76 -6.26 -5.68
CA ASP A 107 -1.30 -7.18 -4.64
C ASP A 107 -1.81 -6.79 -3.25
N VAL A 108 -1.87 -5.48 -2.93
CA VAL A 108 -2.45 -5.01 -1.66
C VAL A 108 -3.95 -5.32 -1.60
N ASN A 109 -4.69 -5.12 -2.68
CA ASN A 109 -6.12 -5.46 -2.73
C ASN A 109 -6.37 -6.96 -2.56
N GLU A 110 -5.47 -7.83 -3.06
CA GLU A 110 -5.53 -9.27 -2.81
C GLU A 110 -5.19 -9.63 -1.36
N TRP A 111 -4.27 -8.88 -0.73
CA TRP A 111 -3.89 -9.10 0.65
C TRP A 111 -4.97 -8.65 1.64
N ASP A 112 -5.44 -7.42 1.51
CA ASP A 112 -6.50 -6.86 2.32
C ASP A 112 -7.28 -5.78 1.58
N SER A 113 -8.47 -6.13 1.10
CA SER A 113 -9.33 -5.22 0.33
C SER A 113 -9.80 -4.04 1.17
N ASP A 114 -10.14 -2.93 0.52
CA ASP A 114 -10.65 -1.69 1.15
C ASP A 114 -9.64 -0.98 2.06
N LEU A 115 -8.35 -1.28 1.98
CA LEU A 115 -7.33 -0.45 2.66
C LEU A 115 -7.32 0.96 2.09
N ALA A 116 -6.97 1.94 2.91
CA ALA A 116 -6.67 3.31 2.50
C ALA A 116 -5.30 3.34 1.80
N PHE A 117 -5.18 2.54 0.73
CA PHE A 117 -4.02 2.33 -0.10
C PHE A 117 -4.37 2.66 -1.55
N GLY A 118 -3.41 3.20 -2.30
CA GLY A 118 -3.54 3.28 -3.75
C GLY A 118 -2.43 4.09 -4.40
N GLY A 119 -2.66 4.51 -5.63
CA GLY A 119 -1.67 5.22 -6.45
C GLY A 119 -1.71 6.74 -6.27
N VAL A 120 -0.53 7.35 -6.34
CA VAL A 120 -0.36 8.81 -6.38
C VAL A 120 0.58 9.21 -7.51
N TRP A 121 0.15 10.19 -8.30
CA TRP A 121 0.96 10.79 -9.37
C TRP A 121 1.45 12.15 -8.92
N VAL A 122 2.76 12.33 -9.01
CA VAL A 122 3.46 13.51 -8.55
C VAL A 122 4.27 14.13 -9.67
N VAL A 123 4.51 15.43 -9.57
CA VAL A 123 5.50 16.15 -10.37
C VAL A 123 6.47 16.87 -9.45
N TYR A 124 7.76 16.82 -9.77
CA TYR A 124 8.81 17.47 -8.98
C TYR A 124 9.97 17.92 -9.87
N LYS A 125 10.86 18.75 -9.31
CA LYS A 125 12.11 19.17 -9.95
C LYS A 125 13.22 18.17 -9.58
N ASN A 126 13.88 17.57 -10.57
CA ASN A 126 15.06 16.74 -10.31
C ASN A 126 16.30 17.60 -9.95
N SER A 127 17.45 16.95 -9.72
CA SER A 127 18.71 17.63 -9.39
C SER A 127 19.18 18.63 -10.45
N ASP A 128 18.80 18.42 -11.70
CA ASP A 128 19.16 19.28 -12.84
C ASP A 128 18.17 20.44 -13.02
N GLY A 129 17.10 20.49 -12.20
CA GLY A 129 16.06 21.50 -12.28
C GLY A 129 15.02 21.25 -13.37
N ASP A 130 14.96 20.04 -13.94
CA ASP A 130 13.94 19.64 -14.91
C ASP A 130 12.70 19.07 -14.21
N TRP A 131 11.52 19.31 -14.80
CA TRP A 131 10.28 18.74 -14.30
C TRP A 131 10.18 17.25 -14.65
N CYS A 132 9.99 16.43 -13.63
CA CYS A 132 9.83 14.98 -13.73
C CYS A 132 8.44 14.58 -13.20
N GLY A 133 7.78 13.67 -13.90
CA GLY A 133 6.58 12.98 -13.41
C GLY A 133 6.97 11.64 -12.81
N HIS A 134 6.29 11.23 -11.74
CA HIS A 134 6.50 9.94 -11.10
C HIS A 134 5.18 9.39 -10.56
N ALA A 135 5.09 8.07 -10.48
CA ALA A 135 3.96 7.35 -9.92
C ALA A 135 4.49 6.45 -8.80
N VAL A 136 3.91 6.60 -7.61
CA VAL A 136 4.22 5.80 -6.43
C VAL A 136 2.92 5.38 -5.77
N ASN A 137 2.99 4.50 -4.78
CA ASN A 137 1.82 4.19 -3.97
C ASN A 137 1.80 5.04 -2.70
N PHE A 138 0.68 5.04 -2.01
CA PHE A 138 0.58 5.57 -0.66
C PHE A 138 -0.34 4.71 0.20
N PHE A 139 -0.21 4.85 1.52
CA PHE A 139 -1.21 4.36 2.48
C PHE A 139 -1.43 5.36 3.61
N ILE A 140 -2.54 5.18 4.33
CA ILE A 140 -2.83 5.91 5.57
C ILE A 140 -2.72 4.97 6.76
N ASP A 141 -1.86 5.33 7.72
CA ASP A 141 -1.68 4.54 8.92
C ASP A 141 -2.75 4.77 9.99
N MET A 142 -2.69 4.00 11.08
CA MET A 142 -3.62 4.10 12.22
C MET A 142 -3.53 5.42 13.00
N GLU A 143 -2.47 6.19 12.76
CA GLU A 143 -2.19 7.50 13.32
C GLU A 143 -2.55 8.63 12.34
N TYR A 144 -3.27 8.28 11.26
CA TYR A 144 -3.67 9.19 10.18
C TYR A 144 -2.49 9.83 9.45
N ASN A 145 -1.36 9.17 9.32
CA ASN A 145 -0.25 9.66 8.51
C ASN A 145 -0.36 9.16 7.08
N ILE A 146 -0.13 10.05 6.11
CA ILE A 146 0.09 9.65 4.71
C ILE A 146 1.56 9.24 4.55
N TRP A 147 1.76 8.01 4.10
CA TRP A 147 3.07 7.46 3.74
C TRP A 147 3.11 7.15 2.25
N PHE A 148 4.16 7.56 1.56
CA PHE A 148 4.44 7.12 0.19
C PHE A 148 5.25 5.84 0.23
N VAL A 149 5.07 5.01 -0.79
CA VAL A 149 5.76 3.74 -0.98
C VAL A 149 6.33 3.73 -2.39
N GLU A 150 7.64 3.60 -2.52
CA GLU A 150 8.31 3.37 -3.80
C GLU A 150 8.24 1.87 -4.13
N PRO A 151 7.35 1.44 -5.04
CA PRO A 151 7.14 0.02 -5.32
C PRO A 151 8.36 -0.66 -5.99
N GLN A 152 9.33 0.11 -6.49
CA GLN A 152 10.55 -0.45 -7.09
C GLN A 152 11.61 -0.84 -6.04
N THR A 153 11.55 -0.26 -4.83
CA THR A 153 12.59 -0.42 -3.80
C THR A 153 12.03 -0.80 -2.42
N ASP A 154 10.71 -0.86 -2.27
CA ASP A 154 9.99 -1.00 -1.00
C ASP A 154 10.24 0.14 0.00
N ASP A 155 10.79 1.28 -0.45
CA ASP A 155 11.04 2.41 0.44
C ASP A 155 9.74 3.08 0.86
N ILE A 156 9.54 3.21 2.18
CA ILE A 156 8.40 3.93 2.76
C ILE A 156 8.89 5.25 3.34
N PHE A 157 8.31 6.36 2.88
CA PHE A 157 8.77 7.70 3.23
C PHE A 157 7.62 8.70 3.37
N ARG A 158 7.91 9.83 4.00
CA ARG A 158 6.97 10.96 4.06
C ARG A 158 6.98 11.72 2.73
N PRO A 159 5.82 12.24 2.27
CA PRO A 159 5.73 13.08 1.08
C PRO A 159 6.84 14.15 1.09
N PRO A 160 7.79 14.13 0.14
CA PRO A 160 8.90 15.06 0.13
C PRO A 160 8.42 16.48 -0.14
N SER A 161 9.09 17.47 0.45
CA SER A 161 8.82 18.87 0.12
C SER A 161 9.14 19.16 -1.36
N GLY A 162 8.31 19.98 -2.01
CA GLY A 162 8.44 20.31 -3.42
C GLY A 162 7.90 19.28 -4.41
N TRP A 163 7.42 18.12 -3.94
CA TRP A 163 6.63 17.20 -4.76
C TRP A 163 5.19 17.71 -4.82
N LYS A 164 4.70 18.01 -6.03
CA LYS A 164 3.30 18.39 -6.25
C LYS A 164 2.50 17.16 -6.62
N VAL A 165 1.55 16.79 -5.76
CA VAL A 165 0.56 15.76 -6.06
C VAL A 165 -0.44 16.29 -7.10
N THR A 166 -0.71 15.49 -8.13
CA THR A 166 -1.63 15.85 -9.23
C THR A 166 -2.84 14.92 -9.30
N LYS A 167 -2.66 13.65 -8.92
CA LYS A 167 -3.73 12.65 -8.90
C LYS A 167 -3.53 11.70 -7.71
N MET A 168 -4.62 11.34 -7.05
CA MET A 168 -4.65 10.26 -6.06
C MET A 168 -5.81 9.31 -6.36
N ARG A 169 -5.55 8.01 -6.27
CA ARG A 169 -6.56 6.94 -6.36
C ARG A 169 -6.51 6.12 -5.07
N LEU A 170 -7.67 5.83 -4.49
CA LEU A 170 -7.82 4.76 -3.52
C LEU A 170 -8.48 3.56 -4.20
N GLY A 171 -8.04 2.35 -3.81
CA GLY A 171 -8.48 1.11 -4.43
C GLY A 171 -7.71 0.73 -5.70
#